data_AF-A0A7Y5EHY9-F1
#
_entry.id   AF-A0A7Y5EHY9-F1
#
_cell.length_a   1.000
_cell.length_b   1.000
_cell.length_c   1.000
_cell.angle_alpha   90.00
_cell.angle_beta   90.00
_cell.angle_gamma   90.00
#
_symmetry.space_group_name_H-M   'P 1'
#
loop_
_entity.id
_entity.type
_entity.pdbx_description
1 polymer ?
#
loop_
_entity_poly.entity_id
_entity_poly.type
_entity_poly.pdbx_seq_one_letter_code
_entity_poly.pdbx_strand_id
1 'polypeptide(L)' 'MTKQVKNKTSEAELRNYKAVQFAASNLFDGDMAATHKWLNEPVYGLGDKAPVNMLSSETETQQVLDLIGRLEHGVFS' A
#
# COMPACT_ATOMS: atom_id res chain seq x y z
N MET A 1 23.89 -19.57 18.26
CA MET A 1 23.84 -19.43 16.78
C MET A 1 22.40 -19.56 16.32
N THR A 2 21.75 -18.45 15.99
CA THR A 2 20.84 -18.31 14.84
C THR A 2 20.58 -16.83 14.63
N LYS A 3 20.83 -16.38 13.41
CA LYS A 3 20.83 -14.98 13.00
C LYS A 3 19.41 -14.42 13.01
N GLN A 4 19.15 -13.34 13.73
CA GLN A 4 18.09 -12.42 13.32
C GLN A 4 18.63 -11.62 12.13
N VAL A 5 18.37 -12.11 10.92
CA VAL A 5 18.49 -11.29 9.72
C VAL A 5 17.33 -10.28 9.81
N LYS A 6 17.60 -9.09 10.33
CA LYS A 6 16.74 -7.93 10.07
C LYS A 6 16.79 -7.74 8.55
N ASN A 7 15.76 -8.20 7.84
CA ASN A 7 15.67 -7.97 6.41
C ASN A 7 15.67 -6.45 6.20
N LYS A 8 16.71 -5.96 5.52
CA LYS A 8 16.85 -4.57 5.15
C LYS A 8 15.82 -4.34 4.04
N THR A 9 14.83 -3.47 4.26
CA THR A 9 13.89 -3.05 3.21
C THR A 9 14.72 -2.60 2.01
N SER A 10 14.46 -3.20 0.85
CA SER A 10 15.16 -2.86 -0.39
C SER A 10 14.78 -1.45 -0.84
N GLU A 11 15.64 -0.81 -1.63
CA GLU A 11 15.35 0.49 -2.23
C GLU A 11 14.06 0.45 -3.08
N ALA A 12 13.74 -0.69 -3.70
CA ALA A 12 12.51 -0.89 -4.45
C ALA A 12 11.28 -0.89 -3.54
N GLU A 13 11.31 -1.68 -2.46
CA GLU A 13 10.22 -1.70 -1.47
C GLU A 13 10.00 -0.33 -0.83
N LEU A 14 11.08 0.39 -0.52
CA LEU A 14 10.97 1.75 0.02
C LEU A 14 10.35 2.73 -0.99
N ARG A 15 10.70 2.63 -2.28
CA ARG A 15 10.07 3.44 -3.33
C ARG A 15 8.59 3.11 -3.47
N ASN A 16 8.23 1.82 -3.51
CA ASN A 16 6.85 1.35 -3.61
C ASN A 16 6.02 1.84 -2.42
N TYR A 17 6.56 1.69 -1.20
CA TYR A 17 5.92 2.20 0.02
C TYR A 17 5.67 3.70 -0.04
N LYS A 18 6.65 4.51 -0.44
CA LYS A 18 6.49 5.96 -0.55
C LYS A 18 5.43 6.35 -1.59
N ALA A 19 5.41 5.68 -2.74
CA ALA A 19 4.42 5.94 -3.79
C ALA A 19 2.99 5.65 -3.29
N VAL A 20 2.78 4.48 -2.69
CA VAL A 20 1.48 4.05 -2.19
C VAL A 20 1.04 4.88 -0.97
N GLN A 21 1.94 5.22 -0.05
CA GLN A 21 1.62 6.09 1.08
C GLN A 21 1.18 7.49 0.60
N PHE A 22 1.88 8.06 -0.38
CA PHE A 22 1.51 9.36 -0.94
C PHE A 22 0.14 9.33 -1.62
N ALA A 23 -0.11 8.33 -2.46
CA ALA A 23 -1.41 8.16 -3.12
C ALA A 23 -2.54 7.93 -2.12
N ALA A 24 -2.35 7.06 -1.13
CA ALA A 24 -3.34 6.82 -0.08
C ALA A 24 -3.58 8.08 0.76
N SER A 25 -2.52 8.86 1.06
CA SER A 25 -2.69 10.15 1.75
C SER A 25 -3.57 11.11 0.96
N ASN A 26 -3.48 11.14 -0.37
CA ASN A 26 -4.36 11.99 -1.19
C ASN A 26 -5.80 11.48 -1.18
N LEU A 27 -6.01 10.16 -1.28
CA LEU A 27 -7.33 9.54 -1.18
C LEU A 27 -8.07 9.88 0.12
N PHE A 28 -7.33 10.05 1.21
CA PHE A 28 -7.87 10.42 2.53
C PHE A 28 -7.69 11.90 2.88
N ASP A 29 -7.49 12.78 1.90
CA ASP A 29 -7.38 14.24 2.11
C ASP A 29 -6.31 14.65 3.14
N GLY A 30 -5.22 13.89 3.22
CA GLY A 30 -4.13 14.10 4.18
C GLY A 30 -4.38 13.53 5.57
N ASP A 31 -5.50 12.84 5.83
CA ASP A 31 -5.73 12.13 7.09
C ASP A 31 -4.77 10.94 7.20
N MET A 32 -3.66 11.17 7.92
CA MET A 32 -2.63 10.17 8.14
C MET A 32 -3.09 9.00 9.01
N ALA A 33 -4.11 9.16 9.86
CA ALA A 33 -4.65 8.07 10.66
C ALA A 33 -5.48 7.14 9.77
N ALA A 34 -6.34 7.69 8.92
CA ALA A 34 -7.08 6.93 7.91
C ALA A 34 -6.14 6.25 6.90
N THR A 35 -5.13 6.98 6.42
CA THR A 35 -4.08 6.46 5.53
C THR A 35 -3.37 5.27 6.17
N HIS A 36 -2.88 5.43 7.40
CA HIS A 36 -2.19 4.36 8.11
C HIS A 36 -3.11 3.15 8.33
N LYS A 37 -4.38 3.38 8.71
CA LYS A 37 -5.36 2.31 8.88
C LYS A 37 -5.57 1.54 7.59
N TRP A 38 -5.86 2.23 6.48
CA TRP A 38 -6.10 1.61 5.18
C TRP A 38 -4.89 0.82 4.67
N LEU A 39 -3.67 1.34 4.86
CA LEU A 39 -2.45 0.64 4.47
C LEU A 39 -2.25 -0.71 5.20
N ASN A 40 -2.72 -0.81 6.46
CA ASN A 40 -2.47 -1.96 7.33
C ASN A 40 -3.67 -2.92 7.48
N GLU A 41 -4.85 -2.57 6.98
CA GLU A 41 -6.04 -3.41 7.06
C GLU A 41 -6.35 -4.10 5.72
N PRO A 42 -6.96 -5.30 5.73
CA PRO A 42 -7.47 -5.96 4.53
C PRO A 42 -8.38 -5.05 3.70
N VAL A 43 -8.15 -4.98 2.39
CA VAL A 43 -8.99 -4.23 1.46
C VAL A 43 -9.64 -5.21 0.49
N TYR A 44 -10.98 -5.21 0.45
CA TYR A 44 -11.77 -6.13 -0.39
C TYR A 44 -11.35 -6.09 -1.88
N GLY A 45 -11.16 -4.89 -2.43
CA GLY A 45 -10.71 -4.69 -3.82
C GLY A 45 -9.29 -5.19 -4.12
N LEU A 46 -8.54 -5.65 -3.11
CA LEU A 46 -7.21 -6.24 -3.21
C LEU A 46 -7.22 -7.73 -2.82
N GLY A 47 -8.38 -8.38 -2.81
CA GLY A 47 -8.52 -9.79 -2.41
C GLY A 47 -8.22 -10.00 -0.92
N ASP A 48 -8.70 -9.09 -0.07
CA ASP A 48 -8.54 -9.11 1.39
C ASP A 48 -7.07 -9.08 1.87
N LYS A 49 -6.16 -8.58 1.03
CA LYS A 49 -4.79 -8.26 1.43
C LYS A 49 -4.70 -6.84 1.97
N ALA A 50 -3.84 -6.65 2.97
CA ALA A 50 -3.43 -5.31 3.37
C ALA A 50 -2.45 -4.73 2.33
N PRO A 51 -2.59 -3.45 1.92
CA PRO A 51 -1.69 -2.81 0.95
C PRO A 51 -0.21 -2.99 1.27
N VAL A 52 0.22 -2.87 2.54
CA VAL A 52 1.63 -3.04 2.93
C VAL A 52 2.21 -4.42 2.59
N ASN A 53 1.37 -5.45 2.54
CA ASN A 53 1.80 -6.82 2.23
C ASN A 53 2.00 -7.06 0.72
N MET A 54 1.67 -6.08 -0.12
CA MET A 54 1.73 -6.16 -1.59
C MET A 54 2.94 -5.42 -2.18
N LEU A 55 3.67 -4.64 -1.37
CA LEU A 55 4.62 -3.65 -1.89
C LEU A 55 6.01 -4.20 -2.25
N SER A 56 6.24 -5.50 -2.04
CA SER A 56 7.45 -6.19 -2.47
C SER A 56 7.47 -6.52 -3.97
N SER A 57 6.33 -6.42 -4.64
CA SER A 57 6.17 -6.69 -6.08
C SER A 57 5.73 -5.42 -6.80
N GLU A 58 6.38 -5.06 -7.90
CA GLU A 58 5.96 -3.92 -8.73
C GLU A 58 4.54 -4.13 -9.29
N THR A 59 4.22 -5.36 -9.70
CA THR A 59 2.88 -5.70 -10.21
C THR A 59 1.81 -5.54 -9.15
N GLU A 60 2.03 -6.06 -7.94
CA GLU A 60 1.05 -5.91 -6.86
C GLU A 60 1.00 -4.45 -6.35
N THR A 61 2.12 -3.71 -6.37
CA THR A 61 2.13 -2.27 -6.08
C THR A 61 1.25 -1.50 -7.06
N GLN A 62 1.34 -1.81 -8.36
CA GLN A 62 0.49 -1.18 -9.37
C GLN A 62 -0.98 -1.47 -9.14
N GLN A 63 -1.34 -2.70 -8.72
CA GLN A 63 -2.73 -3.03 -8.36
C GLN A 63 -3.28 -2.16 -7.23
N VAL A 64 -2.44 -1.87 -6.21
CA VAL A 64 -2.82 -0.96 -5.12
C VAL A 64 -3.05 0.45 -5.65
N LEU A 65 -2.15 0.96 -6.50
CA LEU A 65 -2.27 2.30 -7.09
C LEU A 65 -3.50 2.43 -8.01
N ASP A 66 -3.77 1.41 -8.83
CA ASP A 66 -4.93 1.37 -9.72
C ASP A 66 -6.25 1.37 -8.92
N LEU A 67 -6.30 0.65 -7.79
CA LEU A 67 -7.44 0.69 -6.89
C LEU A 67 -7.61 2.10 -6.29
N ILE A 68 -6.53 2.75 -5.83
CA ILE A 68 -6.61 4.11 -5.28
C ILE A 68 -7.18 5.06 -6.33
N GLY A 69 -6.66 5.06 -7.56
CA GLY A 69 -7.16 5.94 -8.64
C GLY A 69 -8.64 5.71 -8.95
N ARG A 70 -9.11 4.46 -8.91
CA ARG A 70 -10.54 4.16 -9.02
C ARG A 70 -11.37 4.74 -7.88
N LEU A 71 -10.89 4.61 -6.64
CA LEU A 71 -11.58 5.13 -5.46
C LEU A 71 -11.66 6.67 -5.48
N GLU A 72 -10.59 7.36 -5.90
CA GLU A 72 -10.58 8.82 -6.08
C GLU A 72 -11.63 9.29 -7.11
N HIS A 73 -11.92 8.46 -8.11
CA HIS A 73 -12.97 8.72 -9.10
C HIS A 73 -14.35 8.15 -8.72
N GLY A 74 -14.52 7.60 -7.52
CA GLY A 74 -15.79 7.04 -7.04
C GLY A 74 -16.20 5.72 -7.69
N VAL A 75 -15.24 4.96 -8.25
CA VAL A 75 -15.48 3.67 -8.89
C VAL A 75 -15.27 2.53 -7.88
N PHE A 76 -16.37 1.97 -7.39
CA PHE A 76 -16.40 0.83 -6.47
C PHE A 76 -16.75 -0.45 -7.24
N SER A 77 -15.82 -1.40 -7.34
CA SER A 77 -16.02 -2.68 -8.05
C SER A 77 -15.10 -3.76 -7.52
#